data_AF-A0A935CF05-F1
#
_entry.id   AF-A0A935CF05-F1
#
_cell.length_a   1.000
_cell.length_b   1.000
_cell.length_c   1.000
_cell.angle_alpha   90.00
_cell.angle_beta   90.00
_cell.angle_gamma   90.00
#
_symmetry.space_group_name_H-M   'P 1'
#
loop_
_entity.id
_entity.type
_entity.pdbx_description
1 polymer ?
#
loop_
_entity_poly.entity_id
_entity_poly.type
_entity_poly.pdbx_seq_one_letter_code
_entity_poly.pdbx_strand_id
1 'polypeptide(L)'
;MLSTNDGVAAVLGDGATLGNKGEHWRATDGTHGVWRSYHPLEQVRLSWHASEDGPRSLVDLHLAPQGEQTYVSIRHEHVEGDLDSLKARWAAALSRLEAAAAG
;
A
#
# COMPACT_ATOMS: atom_id res chain seq x y z
N MET A 1 -7.77 -7.72 -6.65
CA MET A 1 -6.38 -7.28 -6.86
C MET A 1 -5.75 -6.53 -5.69
N LEU A 2 -6.49 -6.12 -4.64
CA LEU A 2 -5.93 -5.73 -3.32
C LEU A 2 -6.49 -6.57 -2.17
N SER A 3 -7.22 -7.61 -2.54
CA SER A 3 -7.78 -8.67 -1.71
C SER A 3 -6.98 -9.96 -1.84
N THR A 4 -5.79 -9.91 -2.45
CA THR A 4 -4.89 -11.04 -2.67
C THR A 4 -3.49 -10.69 -2.18
N ASN A 5 -2.72 -11.69 -1.77
CA ASN A 5 -1.35 -11.48 -1.32
C ASN A 5 -0.45 -10.87 -2.39
N ASP A 6 -0.59 -11.28 -3.65
CA ASP A 6 0.20 -10.72 -4.76
C ASP A 6 -0.09 -9.23 -4.95
N GLY A 7 -1.35 -8.83 -4.80
CA GLY A 7 -1.77 -7.43 -4.85
C GLY A 7 -1.22 -6.59 -3.71
N VAL A 8 -1.23 -7.16 -2.50
CA VAL A 8 -0.64 -6.54 -1.32
C VAL A 8 0.87 -6.39 -1.49
N ALA A 9 1.56 -7.43 -1.93
CA ALA A 9 3.00 -7.39 -2.19
C ALA A 9 3.35 -6.38 -3.29
N ALA A 10 2.54 -6.29 -4.35
CA ALA A 10 2.72 -5.31 -5.41
C ALA A 10 2.66 -3.86 -4.90
N VAL A 11 1.89 -3.57 -3.85
CA VAL A 11 1.81 -2.22 -3.26
C VAL A 11 2.81 -1.99 -2.13
N LEU A 12 2.84 -2.88 -1.15
CA LEU A 12 3.59 -2.68 0.09
C LEU A 12 5.02 -3.19 0.01
N GLY A 13 5.33 -4.04 -0.96
CA GLY A 13 6.64 -4.68 -1.12
C GLY A 13 6.58 -6.18 -0.88
N ASP A 14 7.58 -6.89 -1.39
CA ASP A 14 7.67 -8.34 -1.31
C ASP A 14 7.57 -8.84 0.14
N GLY A 15 6.88 -9.96 0.35
CA GLY A 15 6.66 -10.55 1.67
C GLY A 15 5.50 -9.94 2.46
N ALA A 16 4.99 -8.76 2.07
CA ALA A 16 3.77 -8.24 2.67
C ALA A 16 2.57 -9.12 2.29
N THR A 17 1.75 -9.45 3.29
CA THR A 17 0.58 -10.32 3.13
C THR A 17 -0.68 -9.62 3.60
N LEU A 18 -1.80 -10.02 3.00
CA LEU A 18 -3.12 -9.54 3.40
C LEU A 18 -3.41 -10.03 4.82
N GLY A 19 -3.98 -9.13 5.63
CA GLY A 19 -4.40 -9.43 6.99
C GLY A 19 -5.69 -8.72 7.37
N ASN A 20 -6.23 -9.11 8.52
CA ASN A 20 -7.40 -8.51 9.13
C ASN A 20 -7.05 -7.20 9.84
N LYS A 21 -8.08 -6.40 10.13
CA LYS A 21 -7.93 -5.19 10.95
C LYS A 21 -7.24 -5.52 12.28
N GLY A 22 -6.15 -4.81 12.57
CA GLY A 22 -5.33 -4.98 13.76
C GLY A 22 -4.14 -5.94 13.58
N GLU A 23 -4.10 -6.71 12.50
CA GLU A 23 -2.98 -7.59 12.20
C GLU A 23 -1.80 -6.82 11.58
N HIS A 24 -0.60 -7.31 11.87
CA HIS A 24 0.64 -6.76 11.35
C HIS A 24 0.91 -7.24 9.93
N TRP A 25 1.51 -6.36 9.13
CA TRP A 25 2.13 -6.71 7.86
C TRP A 25 3.60 -6.29 7.88
N ARG A 26 4.44 -6.98 7.10
CA ARG A 26 5.86 -6.69 6.97
C ARG A 26 6.34 -7.08 5.58
N ALA A 27 7.12 -6.21 4.95
CA ALA A 27 7.83 -6.47 3.72
C ALA A 27 9.31 -6.83 4.00
N THR A 28 9.96 -7.43 3.01
CA THR A 28 11.36 -7.88 3.09
C THR A 28 12.37 -6.73 3.11
N ASP A 29 11.97 -5.54 2.65
CA ASP A 29 12.77 -4.32 2.70
C ASP A 29 12.79 -3.64 4.09
N GLY A 30 12.14 -4.25 5.09
CA GLY A 30 12.07 -3.75 6.47
C GLY A 30 10.85 -2.86 6.75
N THR A 31 10.13 -2.42 5.71
CA THR A 31 8.89 -1.65 5.89
C THR A 31 7.80 -2.53 6.49
N HIS A 32 7.02 -1.98 7.42
CA HIS A 32 6.02 -2.75 8.15
C HIS A 32 4.93 -1.86 8.73
N GLY A 33 3.89 -2.48 9.27
CA GLY A 33 2.80 -1.74 9.91
C GLY A 33 1.64 -2.62 10.31
N VAL A 34 0.46 -2.02 10.41
CA VAL A 34 -0.77 -2.65 10.88
C VAL A 34 -1.93 -2.29 9.96
N TRP A 35 -2.75 -3.29 9.60
CA TRP A 35 -4.00 -3.07 8.87
C TRP A 35 -5.02 -2.32 9.74
N ARG A 36 -5.58 -1.22 9.25
CA ARG A 36 -6.46 -0.33 10.05
C ARG A 36 -7.92 -0.42 9.67
N SER A 37 -8.23 -0.41 8.37
CA SER A 37 -9.59 -0.58 7.86
C SER A 37 -9.57 -1.04 6.41
N TYR A 38 -10.64 -1.74 6.05
CA TYR A 38 -10.89 -2.24 4.70
C TYR A 38 -12.34 -1.92 4.35
N HIS A 39 -12.52 -1.08 3.33
CA HIS A 39 -13.79 -0.77 2.70
C HIS A 39 -13.72 -1.35 1.28
N PRO A 40 -14.39 -2.50 1.03
CA PRO A 40 -14.31 -3.18 -0.25
C PRO A 40 -14.56 -2.23 -1.42
N LEU A 41 -13.71 -2.29 -2.45
CA LEU A 41 -13.80 -1.49 -3.68
C LEU A 41 -13.67 0.04 -3.50
N GLU A 42 -13.45 0.52 -2.27
CA GLU A 42 -13.39 1.95 -1.97
C GLU A 42 -12.04 2.37 -1.38
N GLN A 43 -11.63 1.70 -0.30
CA GLN A 43 -10.46 2.16 0.46
C GLN A 43 -9.83 1.04 1.29
N VAL A 44 -8.50 1.07 1.36
CA VAL A 44 -7.72 0.30 2.33
C VAL A 44 -6.80 1.24 3.09
N ARG A 45 -6.82 1.16 4.43
CA ARG A 45 -5.98 1.99 5.31
C ARG A 45 -5.06 1.13 6.16
N LEU A 46 -3.81 1.55 6.29
CA LEU A 46 -2.80 0.91 7.12
C LEU A 46 -1.88 1.93 7.78
N SER A 47 -1.27 1.55 8.90
CA SER A 47 -0.11 2.27 9.42
C SER A 47 1.14 1.80 8.69
N TRP A 48 2.14 2.67 8.64
CA TRP A 48 3.40 2.44 7.96
C TRP A 48 4.57 2.87 8.84
N HIS A 49 5.63 2.10 8.80
CA HIS A 49 6.94 2.39 9.37
C HIS A 49 7.99 2.10 8.30
N ALA A 50 8.87 3.07 8.04
CA ALA A 50 9.95 2.91 7.05
C ALA A 50 11.07 1.97 7.54
N SER A 51 11.24 1.87 8.86
CA SER A 51 12.22 1.03 9.56
C SER A 51 11.70 0.70 10.96
N GLU A 52 12.35 -0.22 11.69
CA GLU A 52 11.94 -0.65 13.04
C GLU A 52 11.72 0.52 14.02
N ASP A 53 12.63 1.49 14.02
CA ASP A 53 12.56 2.68 14.88
C ASP A 53 11.91 3.90 14.19
N GLY A 54 11.42 3.73 12.97
CA GLY A 54 10.84 4.82 12.18
C GLY A 54 9.51 5.31 12.75
N PRO A 55 9.21 6.62 12.64
CA PRO A 55 7.93 7.16 13.09
C PRO A 55 6.77 6.50 12.34
N ARG A 56 5.63 6.39 13.03
CA ARG A 56 4.40 5.86 12.43
C ARG A 56 3.78 6.89 11.49
N SER A 57 3.62 6.50 10.23
CA SER A 57 2.83 7.23 9.23
C SER A 57 1.55 6.44 8.84
N LEU A 58 0.72 7.03 8.00
CA LEU A 58 -0.53 6.42 7.52
C LEU A 58 -0.55 6.35 6.00
N VAL A 59 -0.99 5.22 5.46
CA VAL A 59 -1.21 5.03 4.03
C VAL A 59 -2.68 4.71 3.80
N ASP A 60 -3.28 5.45 2.88
CA ASP A 60 -4.61 5.27 2.35
C ASP A 60 -4.53 4.97 0.87
N LEU A 61 -5.01 3.79 0.50
CA LEU A 61 -5.16 3.34 -0.87
C LEU A 61 -6.63 3.48 -1.24
N HIS A 62 -6.92 4.36 -2.17
CA HIS A 62 -8.28 4.61 -2.66
C HIS A 62 -8.48 3.98 -4.03
N LEU A 63 -9.65 3.35 -4.18
CA LEU A 63 -10.13 2.80 -5.44
C LEU A 63 -11.41 3.54 -5.82
N ALA A 64 -11.50 3.93 -7.08
CA ALA A 64 -12.70 4.54 -7.63
C ALA A 64 -12.96 3.98 -9.04
N PRO A 65 -14.23 3.74 -9.42
CA PRO A 65 -14.55 3.39 -10.80
C PRO A 65 -14.23 4.57 -11.73
N GLN A 66 -13.67 4.26 -12.90
CA GLN A 66 -13.37 5.22 -13.96
C GLN A 66 -13.76 4.62 -15.32
N GLY A 67 -15.06 4.61 -15.60
CA GLY A 67 -15.62 3.88 -16.74
C GLY A 67 -15.35 2.38 -16.59
N GLU A 68 -14.77 1.76 -17.61
CA GLU A 68 -14.37 0.34 -17.60
C GLU A 68 -13.05 0.09 -16.82
N GLN A 69 -12.43 1.15 -16.29
CA GLN A 69 -11.16 1.08 -15.57
C GLN A 69 -11.38 1.34 -14.07
N THR A 70 -10.37 1.02 -13.27
CA THR A 70 -10.30 1.41 -11.86
C THR A 70 -9.22 2.45 -11.69
N TYR A 71 -9.57 3.60 -11.15
CA TYR A 71 -8.62 4.60 -10.69
C TYR A 71 -8.09 4.19 -9.32
N VAL A 72 -6.77 4.11 -9.19
CA VAL A 72 -6.08 3.80 -7.94
C VAL A 72 -5.24 5.00 -7.54
N SER A 73 -5.40 5.47 -6.30
CA SER A 73 -4.55 6.53 -5.75
C SER A 73 -4.04 6.18 -4.36
N ILE A 74 -2.84 6.66 -4.06
CA ILE A 74 -2.18 6.44 -2.78
C ILE A 74 -1.98 7.79 -2.10
N ARG A 75 -2.47 7.91 -0.89
CA ARG A 75 -2.20 9.04 0.01
C ARG A 75 -1.36 8.54 1.17
N HIS A 76 -0.21 9.16 1.39
CA HIS A 76 0.67 8.87 2.51
C HIS A 76 0.74 10.11 3.42
N GLU A 77 0.26 9.99 4.65
CA GLU A 77 0.14 11.07 5.63
C GLU A 77 1.12 10.91 6.80
N HIS A 78 1.44 12.02 7.46
CA HIS A 78 2.42 12.09 8.56
C HIS A 78 3.80 11.55 8.15
N VAL A 79 4.22 11.89 6.93
CA VAL A 79 5.51 11.46 6.41
C VAL A 79 6.57 12.49 6.73
N GLU A 80 7.73 12.00 7.15
CA GLU A 80 8.93 12.79 7.40
C GLU A 80 10.10 12.19 6.60
N GLY A 81 11.14 12.99 6.36
CA GLY A 81 12.35 12.54 5.66
C GLY A 81 12.30 12.68 4.14
N ASP A 82 12.87 11.71 3.43
CA ASP A 82 13.07 11.75 1.97
C ASP A 82 11.77 11.48 1.19
N LEU A 83 11.08 12.56 0.83
CA LEU A 83 9.82 12.51 0.10
C LEU A 83 9.98 12.06 -1.36
N ASP A 84 11.14 12.29 -2.00
CA ASP A 84 11.33 11.96 -3.41
C ASP A 84 11.55 10.45 -3.58
N SER A 85 12.34 9.83 -2.69
CA SER A 85 12.44 8.37 -2.63
C SER A 85 11.08 7.72 -2.34
N LEU A 86 10.26 8.33 -1.48
CA LEU A 86 8.92 7.80 -1.19
C LEU A 86 7.97 7.92 -2.38
N LYS A 87 8.00 9.05 -3.12
CA LYS A 87 7.23 9.18 -4.36
C LYS A 87 7.66 8.16 -5.40
N ALA A 88 8.97 7.96 -5.57
CA ALA A 88 9.50 6.96 -6.50
C ALA A 88 9.05 5.54 -6.12
N ARG A 89 9.06 5.21 -4.82
CA ARG A 89 8.51 3.94 -4.31
C ARG A 89 7.06 3.75 -4.73
N TRP A 90 6.21 4.76 -4.50
CA TRP A 90 4.78 4.65 -4.82
C TRP A 90 4.50 4.61 -6.32
N ALA A 91 5.26 5.36 -7.13
CA ALA A 91 5.18 5.27 -8.57
C ALA A 91 5.48 3.83 -9.06
N ALA A 92 6.55 3.22 -8.53
CA ALA A 92 6.89 1.84 -8.87
C ALA A 92 5.84 0.81 -8.41
N ALA A 93 5.17 1.07 -7.28
CA ALA A 93 4.07 0.23 -6.80
C ALA A 93 2.84 0.31 -7.73
N LEU A 94 2.47 1.51 -8.18
CA LEU A 94 1.38 1.69 -9.14
C LEU A 94 1.70 1.02 -10.48
N SER A 95 2.93 1.14 -10.99
CA SER A 95 3.32 0.42 -12.22
C SER A 95 3.23 -1.10 -12.09
N ARG A 96 3.52 -1.66 -10.91
CA ARG A 96 3.34 -3.10 -10.65
C ARG A 96 1.86 -3.50 -10.66
N LEU A 97 0.98 -2.68 -10.08
CA LEU A 97 -0.46 -2.90 -10.14
C LEU A 97 -1.00 -2.82 -11.57
N GLU A 98 -0.55 -1.85 -12.36
CA GLU A 98 -0.93 -1.76 -13.77
C GLU A 98 -0.51 -3.02 -14.55
N ALA A 99 0.73 -3.46 -14.38
CA ALA A 99 1.24 -4.65 -15.05
C ALA A 99 0.45 -5.92 -14.68
N ALA A 100 0.09 -6.09 -13.40
CA ALA A 100 -0.65 -7.25 -12.95
C ALA A 100 -2.18 -7.16 -13.20
N ALA A 101 -2.71 -5.98 -13.54
CA ALA A 101 -4.09 -5.82 -14.01
C ALA A 101 -4.23 -6.09 -15.52
N ALA A 102 -3.12 -5.98 -16.27
CA ALA A 102 -3.08 -6.20 -17.72
C ALA A 102 -2.85 -7.67 -18.13
N GLY A 103 -2.46 -8.54 -17.18
CA GLY A 103 -2.26 -9.98 -17.38
C GLY A 103 -3.46 -10.79 -16.93
#